data_AF-A0A1S2R8M9-F1
#
_entry.id   AF-A0A1S2R8M9-F1
#
_cell.length_a   1.000
_cell.length_b   1.000
_cell.length_c   1.000
_cell.angle_alpha   90.00
_cell.angle_beta   90.00
_cell.angle_gamma   90.00
#
_symmetry.space_group_name_H-M   'P 1'
#
loop_
_entity.id
_entity.type
_entity.pdbx_description
1 polymer ?
#
loop_
_entity_poly.entity_id
_entity_poly.type
_entity_poly.pdbx_seq_one_letter_code
_entity_poly.pdbx_strand_id
1 'polypeptide(L)'
;MILENNRIAAFHVLSNKDGIIKLATSKMYYWHIPKYLRNEPIQQGDIVLVLTANGFAPVLVMQVFREEFKETQKRYKRVVKVLERAPKKEPVS
;
A
#
# COMPACT_ATOMS: atom_id res chain seq x y z
N MET A 1 6.34 3.57 22.99
CA MET A 1 6.73 3.65 21.56
C MET A 1 5.72 2.85 20.77
N ILE A 2 4.92 3.49 19.93
CA ILE A 2 4.01 2.77 19.02
C ILE A 2 4.89 2.18 17.90
N LEU A 3 4.88 0.86 17.74
CA LEU A 3 5.58 0.21 16.63
C LEU A 3 4.86 0.56 15.32
N GLU A 4 5.48 1.38 14.48
CA GLU A 4 4.90 1.76 13.18
C GLU A 4 4.87 0.58 12.21
N ASN A 5 3.77 0.47 11.45
CA ASN A 5 3.68 -0.49 10.36
C ASN A 5 4.71 -0.17 9.26
N ASN A 6 5.28 -1.22 8.68
CA ASN A 6 6.36 -1.10 7.70
C ASN A 6 6.08 -1.85 6.39
N ARG A 7 4.91 -2.49 6.24
CA ARG A 7 4.48 -3.21 5.05
C ARG A 7 3.06 -2.86 4.64
N ILE A 8 2.80 -3.02 3.35
CA ILE A 8 1.44 -3.12 2.79
C ILE A 8 1.25 -4.49 2.15
N ALA A 9 0.02 -4.98 2.17
CA ALA A 9 -0.48 -5.98 1.25
C ALA A 9 -1.46 -5.31 0.28
N ALA A 10 -1.31 -5.54 -1.02
CA ALA A 10 -2.04 -4.78 -2.03
C ALA A 10 -2.27 -5.56 -3.32
N PHE A 11 -3.26 -5.10 -4.10
CA PHE A 11 -3.53 -5.57 -5.46
C PHE A 11 -3.14 -4.50 -6.48
N HIS A 12 -2.60 -4.92 -7.61
CA HIS A 12 -2.33 -4.00 -8.73
C HIS A 12 -3.63 -3.42 -9.28
N VAL A 13 -3.63 -2.11 -9.54
CA VAL A 13 -4.71 -1.45 -10.27
C VAL A 13 -4.46 -1.63 -11.77
N LEU A 14 -5.36 -2.34 -12.45
CA LEU A 14 -5.30 -2.59 -13.89
C LEU A 14 -5.89 -1.43 -14.70
N SER A 15 -6.96 -0.83 -14.19
CA SER A 15 -7.54 0.38 -14.75
C SER A 15 -8.29 1.17 -13.69
N ASN A 16 -8.33 2.48 -13.84
CA ASN A 16 -9.22 3.37 -13.13
C ASN A 16 -9.93 4.24 -14.18
N LYS A 17 -11.18 3.92 -14.50
CA LYS A 17 -11.99 4.62 -15.53
C LYS A 17 -13.39 4.82 -14.99
N ASP A 18 -13.93 6.02 -15.17
CA ASP A 18 -15.31 6.36 -14.81
C ASP A 18 -15.67 6.02 -13.35
N GLY A 19 -14.70 6.18 -12.43
CA GLY A 19 -14.85 5.85 -11.02
C GLY A 19 -14.83 4.35 -10.69
N ILE A 20 -14.66 3.49 -11.70
CA ILE A 20 -14.55 2.03 -11.53
C ILE A 20 -13.09 1.62 -11.56
N ILE A 21 -12.63 1.09 -10.42
CA ILE A 21 -11.29 0.51 -10.27
C ILE A 21 -11.36 -0.98 -10.60
N LYS A 22 -10.53 -1.42 -11.57
CA LYS A 22 -10.30 -2.84 -11.83
C LYS A 22 -8.99 -3.27 -11.19
N LEU A 23 -9.03 -4.34 -10.42
CA LEU A 23 -7.89 -4.88 -9.68
C LEU A 23 -7.43 -6.23 -10.24
N ALA A 24 -6.12 -6.47 -10.22
CA ALA A 24 -5.57 -7.80 -10.42
C ALA A 24 -5.63 -8.59 -9.10
N THR A 25 -6.72 -9.33 -8.88
CA THR A 25 -6.99 -10.01 -7.61
C THR A 25 -6.46 -11.44 -7.52
N SER A 26 -5.88 -11.98 -8.60
CA SER A 26 -5.34 -13.35 -8.64
C SER A 26 -4.17 -13.57 -7.68
N LYS A 27 -3.45 -12.50 -7.30
CA LYS A 27 -2.34 -12.56 -6.35
C LYS A 27 -2.22 -11.26 -5.56
N MET A 28 -2.11 -11.40 -4.25
CA MET A 28 -1.76 -10.32 -3.35
C MET A 28 -0.24 -10.20 -3.23
N TYR A 29 0.24 -8.95 -3.26
CA TYR A 29 1.67 -8.65 -3.21
C TYR A 29 1.99 -7.73 -2.05
N TYR A 30 3.27 -7.69 -1.67
CA TYR A 30 3.73 -6.96 -0.50
C TYR A 30 4.85 -5.97 -0.84
N TRP A 31 4.82 -4.81 -0.21
CA TRP A 31 5.84 -3.77 -0.35
C TRP A 31 6.27 -3.17 0.98
N HIS A 32 7.51 -2.71 1.04
CA HIS A 32 8.03 -1.93 2.16
C HIS A 32 7.49 -0.50 2.17
N ILE A 33 7.09 -0.01 3.34
CA ILE A 33 6.84 1.41 3.59
C ILE A 33 8.15 2.06 4.08
N PRO A 34 8.80 2.92 3.29
CA PRO A 34 9.97 3.67 3.73
C PRO A 34 9.66 4.56 4.94
N LYS A 35 10.65 4.82 5.79
CA LYS A 35 10.49 5.65 7.00
C LYS A 35 9.86 7.01 6.71
N TYR A 36 10.23 7.66 5.61
CA TYR A 36 9.70 8.98 5.25
C TYR A 36 8.19 8.99 4.93
N LEU A 37 7.58 7.83 4.62
CA LEU A 37 6.12 7.70 4.40
C LEU A 37 5.37 7.26 5.67
N ARG A 38 6.04 7.14 6.82
CA ARG A 38 5.40 6.73 8.08
C ARG A 38 4.88 7.90 8.91
N ASN A 39 5.37 9.11 8.62
CA ASN A 39 4.90 10.35 9.27
C ASN A 39 3.42 10.62 8.97
N GLU A 40 2.95 10.29 7.77
CA GLU A 40 1.53 10.31 7.40
C GLU A 40 1.15 8.88 6.97
N PRO A 41 0.72 8.04 7.93
CA PRO A 41 0.59 6.60 7.73
C PRO A 41 -0.27 6.26 6.51
N ILE A 42 0.24 5.34 5.70
CA ILE A 42 -0.57 4.67 4.67
C ILE A 42 -1.61 3.82 5.39
N GLN A 43 -2.85 3.84 4.88
CA GLN A 43 -3.96 3.08 5.44
C GLN A 43 -4.61 2.20 4.36
N GLN A 44 -5.45 1.26 4.82
CA GLN A 44 -6.29 0.47 3.93
C GLN A 44 -7.19 1.39 3.09
N GLY A 45 -7.33 1.07 1.80
CA GLY A 45 -8.09 1.87 0.84
C GLY A 45 -7.28 2.94 0.11
N ASP A 46 -6.08 3.29 0.59
CA ASP A 46 -5.20 4.20 -0.15
C ASP A 46 -4.78 3.57 -1.49
N ILE A 47 -4.61 4.39 -2.51
CA ILE A 47 -3.92 4.01 -3.75
C ILE A 47 -2.51 4.57 -3.68
N VAL A 48 -1.51 3.71 -3.81
CA VAL A 48 -0.09 4.10 -3.72
C VAL A 48 0.68 3.68 -4.96
N LEU A 49 1.74 4.42 -5.28
CA LEU A 49 2.68 4.05 -6.32
C LEU A 49 3.77 3.17 -5.72
N VAL A 50 4.04 2.02 -6.33
CA VAL A 50 5.06 1.08 -5.86
C VAL A 50 6.09 0.78 -6.95
N LEU A 51 7.27 0.36 -6.51
CA LEU A 51 8.30 -0.19 -7.39
C LEU A 51 7.99 -1.67 -7.68
N THR A 52 8.00 -2.06 -8.95
CA THR A 52 7.82 -3.43 -9.43
C THR A 52 9.08 -3.92 -10.14
N ALA A 53 9.07 -5.13 -10.69
CA ALA A 53 10.16 -5.59 -11.57
C ALA A 53 10.23 -4.77 -12.88
N ASN A 54 9.09 -4.30 -13.37
CA ASN A 54 8.94 -3.68 -14.69
C ASN A 54 8.74 -2.14 -14.61
N GLY A 55 9.24 -1.50 -13.55
CA GLY A 55 9.08 -0.07 -13.32
C GLY A 55 8.11 0.24 -12.18
N PHE A 56 7.18 1.17 -12.38
CA PHE A 56 6.24 1.62 -11.35
C PHE A 56 4.82 1.18 -11.66
N ALA A 57 4.03 0.89 -10.63
CA ALA A 57 2.61 0.58 -10.79
C ALA A 57 1.77 1.15 -9.64
N PRO A 58 0.53 1.56 -9.89
CA PRO A 58 -0.45 1.84 -8.84
C PRO A 58 -0.95 0.52 -8.21
N VAL A 59 -1.16 0.54 -6.90
CA VAL A 59 -1.77 -0.58 -6.15
C VAL A 59 -2.80 -0.04 -5.16
N LEU A 60 -3.88 -0.80 -4.95
CA LEU A 60 -4.84 -0.55 -3.88
C LEU A 60 -4.38 -1.27 -2.62
N VAL A 61 -4.19 -0.50 -1.55
CA VAL A 61 -3.77 -1.02 -0.24
C VAL A 61 -4.93 -1.76 0.40
N MET A 62 -4.75 -3.07 0.62
CA MET A 62 -5.74 -3.92 1.27
C MET A 62 -5.47 -4.06 2.76
N GLN A 63 -4.20 -4.08 3.16
CA GLN A 63 -3.79 -4.19 4.57
C GLN A 63 -2.48 -3.45 4.80
N VAL A 64 -2.30 -2.96 6.03
CA VAL A 64 -1.07 -2.30 6.48
C VAL A 64 -0.65 -2.97 7.78
N PHE A 65 0.58 -3.47 7.81
CA PHE A 65 1.04 -4.32 8.92
C PHE A 65 2.54 -4.15 9.16
N ARG A 66 3.01 -4.75 10.25
CA ARG A 66 4.42 -4.78 10.61
C ARG A 66 4.99 -6.17 10.43
N GLU A 67 6.18 -6.22 9.83
CA GLU A 67 6.98 -7.44 9.71
C GLU A 67 8.44 -7.12 10.05
N GLU A 68 9.02 -7.86 11.00
CA GLU A 68 10.40 -7.68 11.41
C GLU A 68 11.36 -8.45 10.49
N PHE A 69 12.36 -7.77 9.95
CA PHE A 69 13.33 -8.40 9.05
C PHE A 69 14.10 -9.54 9.73
N LYS A 70 14.38 -9.41 11.04
CA LYS A 70 15.07 -10.46 11.81
C LYS A 70 14.31 -11.79 11.81
N GLU A 71 12.98 -11.73 11.74
CA GLU A 71 12.11 -12.90 11.81
C GLU A 71 11.91 -13.54 10.43
N THR A 72 11.76 -12.74 9.37
CA THR A 72 11.37 -13.27 8.06
C THR A 72 12.50 -13.31 7.03
N GLN A 73 13.55 -12.51 7.20
CA GLN A 73 14.61 -12.26 6.21
C GLN A 73 14.08 -11.82 4.83
N LYS A 74 12.82 -11.40 4.73
CA LYS A 74 12.19 -11.03 3.46
C LYS A 74 12.54 -9.61 3.05
N ARG A 75 12.98 -9.46 1.80
CA ARG A 75 13.20 -8.15 1.16
C ARG A 75 12.08 -7.89 0.17
N TYR A 76 11.45 -6.74 0.32
CA TYR A 76 10.38 -6.29 -0.56
C TYR A 76 10.81 -5.03 -1.29
N LYS A 77 10.32 -4.86 -2.51
CA LYS A 77 10.37 -3.56 -3.18
C LYS A 77 9.58 -2.53 -2.35
N ARG A 78 9.79 -1.24 -2.61
CA ARG A 78 9.24 -0.15 -1.78
C ARG A 78 8.00 0.50 -2.38
N VAL A 79 7.17 1.04 -1.50
CA VAL A 79 6.23 2.12 -1.82
C VAL A 79 7.05 3.37 -2.14
N VAL A 80 6.65 4.10 -3.17
CA VAL A 80 7.31 5.33 -3.64
C VAL A 80 6.63 6.55 -3.04
N LYS A 81 5.31 6.65 -3.24
CA LYS A 81 4.45 7.74 -2.74
C LYS A 81 2.99 7.30 -2.69
N VAL A 82 2.18 8.04 -1.96
CA VAL A 82 0.72 7.93 -2.02
C VAL A 82 0.21 8.68 -3.25
N LEU A 83 -0.74 8.09 -3.98
CA LEU A 83 -1.40 8.70 -5.14
C LEU A 83 -2.78 9.24 -4.76
N GLU A 84 -3.54 8.47 -3.98
CA GLU A 84 -4.88 8.81 -3.53
C GLU A 84 -5.07 8.29 -2.10
N ARG A 85 -5.69 9.10 -1.25
CA ARG A 85 -6.03 8.71 0.12
C ARG A 85 -7.43 8.12 0.14
N ALA A 86 -7.64 7.08 0.94
CA ALA A 86 -8.96 6.56 1.21
C ALA A 86 -9.88 7.68 1.71
N PRO A 87 -11.18 7.68 1.33
CA PRO A 87 -12.13 8.64 1.83
C PRO A 87 -12.12 8.66 3.37
N LYS A 88 -12.09 9.85 3.95
CA LYS A 88 -12.30 9.98 5.40
C LYS A 88 -13.74 9.55 5.68
N LYS A 89 -13.93 8.65 6.65
CA LYS A 89 -15.27 8.42 7.17
C LYS A 89 -15.72 9.74 7.79
N GLU A 90 -16.75 10.36 7.22
CA GLU A 90 -17.47 11.40 7.95
C GLU A 90 -18.05 10.76 9.22
N PRO A 91 -17.95 11.42 10.38
CA PRO A 91 -18.65 10.94 11.56
C PRO A 91 -20.14 10.87 11.21
N VAL A 92 -20.74 9.69 11.39
CA VAL A 92 -22.19 9.55 11.29
C VAL A 92 -22.77 10.34 12.46
N SER A 93 -23.43 11.46 12.16
CA SER A 93 -24.17 12.29 13.13
C SER A 93 -25.29 11.51 13.83
#